data_AF-C7PZE7-F1
#
_entry.id   AF-C7PZE7-F1
#
_cell.length_a   1.000
_cell.length_b   1.000
_cell.length_c   1.000
_cell.angle_alpha   90.00
_cell.angle_beta   90.00
_cell.angle_gamma   90.00
#
_symmetry.space_group_name_H-M   'P 1'
#
loop_
_entity.id
_entity.type
_entity.pdbx_description
1 polymer ?
#
loop_
_entity_poly.entity_id
_entity_poly.type
_entity_poly.pdbx_seq_one_letter_code
_entity_poly.pdbx_strand_id
1 'polypeptide(L)'
;MPEDGAAREVRELLPLPEQPKRPERPERPEDSGEILRRNLRELIRLLGIEVPPKSETPGWRHIARNAIRKAFTSRSAGLSEDFFEPLISAAVCEPDPSHNRWFVEPAINAFGRRRVQAALLTYLQTGTDRERAGSVRAWYWTGYPLRQQHLRVGTSVAEMGFAADEARDVVTAWREASLREFVANEDLDVRCCILPGLPLKPESYPPELRALVDTAVAIARSHPDEYIRERVEVQVHH
;
A
#
# COMPACT_ATOMS: atom_id res chain seq x y z
N MET A 1 -65.75 -51.57 -6.74
CA MET A 1 -65.35 -51.65 -8.16
C MET A 1 -66.63 -51.61 -8.97
N PRO A 2 -66.89 -50.63 -9.86
CA PRO A 2 -66.00 -49.70 -10.58
C PRO A 2 -66.07 -48.24 -10.05
N GLU A 3 -64.97 -47.48 -10.07
CA GLU A 3 -64.49 -46.49 -11.07
C GLU A 3 -65.28 -45.17 -11.07
N ASP A 4 -64.74 -44.10 -10.47
CA ASP A 4 -63.71 -43.18 -10.97
C ASP A 4 -64.35 -42.01 -11.75
N GLY A 5 -64.43 -40.86 -11.08
CA GLY A 5 -65.10 -39.65 -11.55
C GLY A 5 -64.36 -38.43 -10.99
N ALA A 6 -63.13 -38.26 -11.45
CA ALA A 6 -62.23 -37.19 -11.07
C ALA A 6 -62.82 -35.80 -11.38
N ALA A 7 -63.26 -35.09 -10.33
CA ALA A 7 -63.44 -33.65 -10.38
C ALA A 7 -62.05 -32.99 -10.31
N ARG A 8 -61.51 -32.65 -11.48
CA ARG A 8 -60.23 -31.95 -11.64
C ARG A 8 -60.50 -30.45 -11.53
N GLU A 9 -60.36 -29.88 -10.33
CA GLU A 9 -60.30 -28.42 -10.13
C GLU A 9 -59.06 -27.88 -10.88
N VAL A 10 -59.32 -27.11 -11.93
CA VAL A 10 -58.29 -26.33 -12.61
C VAL A 10 -58.05 -25.07 -11.77
N ARG A 11 -57.07 -25.12 -10.87
CA ARG A 11 -56.50 -23.90 -10.27
C ARG A 11 -55.66 -23.21 -11.34
N GLU A 12 -56.16 -22.10 -11.87
CA GLU A 12 -55.37 -21.13 -12.63
C GLU A 12 -54.16 -20.68 -11.78
N LEU A 13 -52.97 -21.11 -12.20
CA LEU A 13 -51.70 -20.60 -11.69
C LEU A 13 -51.50 -19.19 -12.25
N LEU A 14 -51.85 -18.19 -11.45
CA LEU A 14 -51.43 -16.81 -11.70
C LEU A 14 -49.90 -16.77 -11.83
N PRO A 15 -49.35 -16.10 -12.87
CA PRO A 15 -47.91 -15.98 -13.04
C PRO A 15 -47.30 -15.26 -11.84
N LEU A 16 -46.25 -15.86 -11.27
CA LEU A 16 -45.47 -15.25 -10.19
C LEU A 16 -44.90 -13.91 -10.67
N PRO A 17 -44.94 -12.84 -9.84
CA PRO A 17 -44.39 -11.55 -10.23
C PRO A 17 -42.91 -11.69 -10.56
N GLU A 18 -42.50 -11.11 -11.70
CA GLU A 18 -41.10 -11.03 -12.11
C GLU A 18 -40.26 -10.49 -10.95
N GLN A 19 -39.31 -11.29 -10.50
CA GLN A 19 -38.36 -10.87 -9.47
C GLN A 19 -37.60 -9.65 -10.00
N PRO A 20 -37.52 -8.53 -9.26
CA PRO A 20 -36.78 -7.38 -9.71
C PRO A 20 -35.33 -7.79 -9.98
N LYS A 21 -34.81 -7.43 -11.17
CA LYS A 21 -33.42 -7.66 -11.57
C LYS A 21 -32.53 -7.21 -10.41
N ARG A 22 -31.74 -8.16 -9.87
CA ARG A 22 -30.72 -7.85 -8.87
C ARG A 22 -29.86 -6.70 -9.40
N PRO A 23 -29.65 -5.62 -8.63
CA PRO A 23 -28.74 -4.56 -9.04
C PRO A 23 -27.36 -5.19 -9.31
N GLU A 24 -26.74 -4.78 -10.40
CA GLU A 24 -25.36 -5.16 -10.71
C GLU A 24 -24.48 -4.87 -9.50
N ARG A 25 -23.78 -5.91 -9.05
CA ARG A 25 -22.84 -5.81 -7.94
C ARG A 25 -21.75 -4.82 -8.38
N PRO A 26 -21.40 -3.80 -7.57
CA PRO A 26 -20.28 -2.94 -7.90
C PRO A 26 -19.04 -3.80 -8.16
N GLU A 27 -18.27 -3.44 -9.20
CA GLU A 27 -17.03 -4.14 -9.56
C GLU A 27 -16.21 -4.40 -8.29
N ARG A 28 -15.92 -5.67 -8.03
CA ARG A 28 -15.12 -6.03 -6.86
C ARG A 28 -13.74 -5.40 -7.09
N PRO A 29 -13.20 -4.61 -6.16
CA PRO A 29 -11.89 -4.01 -6.31
C PRO A 29 -10.87 -5.12 -6.62
N GLU A 30 -10.02 -4.90 -7.62
CA GLU A 30 -8.96 -5.84 -8.03
C GLU A 30 -8.17 -6.30 -6.78
N ASP A 31 -7.87 -7.60 -6.69
CA ASP A 31 -7.09 -8.13 -5.58
C ASP A 31 -5.66 -7.55 -5.63
N SER A 32 -5.15 -7.02 -4.52
CA SER A 32 -3.77 -6.52 -4.41
C SER A 32 -2.75 -7.56 -4.86
N GLY A 33 -3.04 -8.85 -4.69
CA GLY A 33 -2.22 -9.94 -5.20
C GLY A 33 -2.16 -10.03 -6.73
N GLU A 34 -3.26 -9.68 -7.42
CA GLU A 34 -3.36 -9.61 -8.88
C GLU A 34 -2.69 -8.35 -9.42
N ILE A 35 -2.90 -7.20 -8.77
CA ILE A 35 -2.21 -5.94 -9.10
C ILE A 35 -0.70 -6.13 -9.00
N LEU A 36 -0.22 -6.70 -7.87
CA LEU A 36 1.20 -7.02 -7.70
C LEU A 36 1.70 -7.95 -8.82
N ARG A 37 0.94 -9.00 -9.16
CA ARG A 37 1.33 -9.93 -10.23
C ARG A 37 1.43 -9.22 -11.58
N ARG A 38 0.49 -8.31 -11.90
CA ARG A 38 0.52 -7.47 -13.11
C ARG A 38 1.78 -6.61 -13.13
N ASN A 39 2.07 -5.90 -12.04
CA ASN A 39 3.24 -5.04 -11.94
C ASN A 39 4.56 -5.83 -12.06
N LEU A 40 4.65 -7.02 -11.45
CA LEU A 40 5.83 -7.88 -11.60
C LEU A 40 6.05 -8.29 -13.06
N ARG A 41 4.99 -8.66 -13.80
CA ARG A 41 5.08 -8.99 -15.23
C ARG A 41 5.53 -7.79 -16.05
N GLU A 42 5.00 -6.62 -15.74
CA GLU A 42 5.36 -5.39 -16.44
C GLU A 42 6.82 -5.01 -16.19
N LEU A 43 7.29 -5.09 -14.94
CA LEU A 43 8.71 -4.88 -14.61
C LEU A 43 9.62 -5.89 -15.31
N ILE A 44 9.22 -7.17 -15.39
CA ILE A 44 9.96 -8.19 -16.15
C ILE A 44 10.07 -7.80 -17.63
N ARG A 45 8.96 -7.37 -18.23
CA ARG A 45 8.90 -6.92 -19.63
C ARG A 45 9.81 -5.72 -19.87
N LEU A 46 9.71 -4.69 -19.03
CA LEU A 46 10.51 -3.46 -19.13
C LEU A 46 12.00 -3.71 -18.92
N LEU A 47 12.37 -4.63 -18.01
CA LEU A 47 13.77 -5.03 -17.79
C LEU A 47 14.34 -5.90 -18.92
N GLY A 48 13.49 -6.45 -19.79
CA GLY A 48 13.87 -7.41 -20.81
C GLY A 48 14.48 -8.68 -20.22
N ILE A 49 14.03 -9.09 -19.02
CA ILE A 49 14.53 -10.30 -18.35
C ILE A 49 13.59 -11.48 -18.60
N GLU A 50 14.16 -12.68 -18.70
CA GLU A 50 13.37 -13.90 -18.80
C GLU A 50 13.07 -14.45 -17.42
N VAL A 51 11.78 -14.59 -17.12
CA VAL A 51 11.30 -15.33 -15.96
C VAL A 51 10.40 -16.45 -16.49
N PRO A 52 10.69 -17.73 -16.18
CA PRO A 52 9.91 -18.84 -16.68
C PRO A 52 8.41 -18.63 -16.45
N PRO A 53 7.57 -18.70 -17.50
CA PRO A 53 6.13 -18.59 -17.36
C PRO A 53 5.62 -19.91 -16.80
N LYS A 54 5.76 -20.11 -15.49
CA LYS A 54 5.02 -21.17 -14.80
C LYS A 54 3.85 -20.53 -14.07
N SER A 55 2.76 -20.37 -14.82
CA SER A 55 1.42 -20.40 -14.26
C SER A 55 1.33 -21.66 -13.38
N GLU A 56 0.96 -21.48 -12.11
CA GLU A 56 0.57 -22.54 -11.15
C GLU A 56 1.62 -23.19 -10.24
N THR A 57 2.86 -22.70 -10.13
CA THR A 57 3.69 -23.07 -8.95
C THR A 57 3.50 -22.08 -7.79
N PRO A 58 3.22 -22.56 -6.57
CA PRO A 58 3.47 -21.79 -5.36
C PRO A 58 4.90 -21.24 -5.42
N GLY A 59 5.05 -19.90 -5.41
CA GLY A 59 6.36 -19.25 -5.43
C GLY A 59 6.76 -18.50 -6.70
N TRP A 60 5.93 -18.42 -7.77
CA TRP A 60 6.27 -17.58 -8.94
C TRP A 60 6.61 -16.13 -8.56
N ARG A 61 5.82 -15.54 -7.65
CA ARG A 61 6.08 -14.18 -7.13
C ARG A 61 7.48 -14.05 -6.53
N HIS A 62 7.92 -15.06 -5.78
CA HIS A 62 9.25 -15.08 -5.17
C HIS A 62 10.36 -15.14 -6.24
N ILE A 63 10.18 -15.95 -7.28
CA ILE A 63 11.12 -16.05 -8.40
C ILE A 63 11.20 -14.73 -9.17
N ALA A 64 10.04 -14.17 -9.54
CA ALA A 64 9.92 -12.89 -10.23
C ALA A 64 10.59 -11.76 -9.45
N ARG A 65 10.27 -11.63 -8.16
CA ARG A 65 10.88 -10.63 -7.27
C ARG A 65 12.40 -10.74 -7.22
N ASN A 66 12.93 -11.95 -7.09
CA ASN A 66 14.37 -12.16 -7.06
C ASN A 66 15.04 -11.81 -8.39
N ALA A 67 14.42 -12.15 -9.52
CA ALA A 67 14.94 -11.80 -10.84
C ALA A 67 14.97 -10.28 -11.04
N ILE A 68 13.88 -9.59 -10.70
CA ILE A 68 13.77 -8.12 -10.73
C ILE A 68 14.83 -7.47 -9.82
N ARG A 69 14.95 -7.93 -8.57
CA ARG A 69 15.96 -7.41 -7.62
C ARG A 69 17.38 -7.54 -8.17
N LYS A 70 17.72 -8.70 -8.75
CA LYS A 70 19.03 -8.93 -9.37
C LYS A 70 19.28 -7.96 -10.54
N ALA A 71 18.28 -7.75 -11.39
CA ALA A 71 18.37 -6.82 -12.52
C ALA A 71 18.55 -5.36 -12.08
N PHE A 72 17.84 -4.91 -11.04
CA PHE A 72 18.05 -3.55 -10.51
C PHE A 72 19.39 -3.38 -9.78
N THR A 73 19.96 -4.46 -9.23
CA THR A 73 21.31 -4.41 -8.65
C THR A 73 22.36 -4.09 -9.71
N SER A 74 22.14 -4.51 -10.97
CA SER A 74 23.04 -4.24 -12.09
C SER A 74 22.67 -3.03 -12.95
N ARG A 75 21.45 -2.46 -12.82
CA ARG A 75 20.92 -1.39 -13.69
C ARG A 75 20.05 -0.34 -12.97
N SER A 76 20.55 0.29 -11.91
CA SER A 76 19.75 1.24 -11.12
C SER A 76 19.78 2.70 -11.58
N ALA A 77 20.66 3.08 -12.51
CA ALA A 77 20.74 4.44 -13.03
C ALA A 77 20.15 4.53 -14.43
N GLY A 78 19.34 5.58 -14.69
CA GLY A 78 18.81 5.86 -16.03
C GLY A 78 17.63 4.99 -16.47
N LEU A 79 16.76 4.57 -15.53
CA LEU A 79 15.50 3.91 -15.89
C LEU A 79 14.58 4.88 -16.65
N SER A 80 13.83 4.37 -17.64
CA SER A 80 12.80 5.16 -18.32
C SER A 80 11.63 5.45 -17.39
N GLU A 81 10.84 6.48 -17.72
CA GLU A 81 9.64 6.86 -16.95
C GLU A 81 8.61 5.73 -16.82
N ASP A 82 8.56 4.80 -17.76
CA ASP A 82 7.64 3.63 -17.75
C ASP A 82 7.83 2.72 -16.53
N PHE A 83 8.99 2.79 -15.87
CA PHE A 83 9.25 2.02 -14.65
C PHE A 83 8.61 2.62 -13.40
N PHE A 84 8.29 3.91 -13.39
CA PHE A 84 7.90 4.60 -12.16
C PHE A 84 6.63 4.00 -11.56
N GLU A 85 5.55 3.95 -12.32
CA GLU A 85 4.26 3.49 -11.83
C GLU A 85 4.28 1.99 -11.41
N PRO A 86 4.80 1.05 -12.22
CA PRO A 86 4.90 -0.35 -11.80
C PRO A 86 5.76 -0.56 -10.56
N LEU A 87 6.81 0.26 -10.34
CA LEU A 87 7.64 0.19 -9.14
C LEU A 87 6.87 0.65 -7.89
N ILE A 88 6.22 1.81 -7.94
CA ILE A 88 5.46 2.32 -6.80
C ILE A 88 4.29 1.39 -6.49
N SER A 89 3.51 1.01 -7.49
CA SER A 89 2.35 0.13 -7.30
C SER A 89 2.76 -1.26 -6.78
N ALA A 90 3.89 -1.83 -7.24
CA ALA A 90 4.44 -3.06 -6.68
C ALA A 90 4.91 -2.89 -5.22
N ALA A 91 5.51 -1.75 -4.87
CA ALA A 91 5.91 -1.47 -3.48
C ALA A 91 4.70 -1.42 -2.54
N VAL A 92 3.61 -0.80 -2.98
CA VAL A 92 2.37 -0.67 -2.19
C VAL A 92 1.66 -2.02 -2.05
N CYS A 93 1.59 -2.80 -3.13
CA CYS A 93 0.86 -4.07 -3.13
C CYS A 93 1.64 -5.26 -2.55
N GLU A 94 2.94 -5.12 -2.29
CA GLU A 94 3.75 -6.20 -1.72
C GLU A 94 3.42 -6.40 -0.22
N PRO A 95 2.86 -7.55 0.16
CA PRO A 95 2.41 -7.78 1.53
C PRO A 95 3.55 -7.92 2.55
N ASP A 96 4.74 -8.33 2.10
CA ASP A 96 5.90 -8.47 2.97
C ASP A 96 6.69 -7.15 3.03
N PRO A 97 6.76 -6.48 4.20
CA PRO A 97 7.48 -5.22 4.37
C PRO A 97 8.98 -5.32 4.04
N SER A 98 9.59 -6.51 4.07
CA SER A 98 11.00 -6.68 3.70
C SER A 98 11.19 -6.71 2.19
N HIS A 99 10.19 -7.16 1.44
CA HIS A 99 10.23 -7.29 -0.01
C HIS A 99 9.86 -6.01 -0.73
N ASN A 100 8.98 -5.17 -0.17
CA ASN A 100 8.60 -3.91 -0.82
C ASN A 100 9.79 -2.96 -1.04
N ARG A 101 10.81 -3.04 -0.17
CA ARG A 101 12.10 -2.34 -0.28
C ARG A 101 12.75 -2.56 -1.65
N TRP A 102 12.59 -3.75 -2.24
CA TRP A 102 13.20 -4.11 -3.53
C TRP A 102 12.63 -3.30 -4.70
N PHE A 103 11.51 -2.59 -4.50
CA PHE A 103 10.93 -1.66 -5.47
C PHE A 103 11.15 -0.21 -5.05
N VAL A 104 11.09 0.10 -3.75
CA VAL A 104 11.33 1.46 -3.23
C VAL A 104 12.75 1.95 -3.51
N GLU A 105 13.76 1.12 -3.24
CA GLU A 105 15.17 1.51 -3.45
C GLU A 105 15.48 1.86 -4.92
N PRO A 106 15.17 1.01 -5.93
CA PRO A 106 15.42 1.39 -7.32
C PRO A 106 14.57 2.59 -7.75
N ALA A 107 13.34 2.75 -7.24
CA ALA A 107 12.53 3.93 -7.54
C ALA A 107 13.19 5.23 -7.04
N ILE A 108 13.72 5.24 -5.81
CA ILE A 108 14.42 6.43 -5.29
C ILE A 108 15.72 6.69 -6.06
N ASN A 109 16.48 5.64 -6.40
CA ASN A 109 17.74 5.78 -7.15
C ASN A 109 17.55 6.35 -8.56
N ALA A 110 16.42 6.02 -9.21
CA ALA A 110 16.12 6.46 -10.57
C ALA A 110 15.35 7.78 -10.63
N PHE A 111 14.35 7.98 -9.76
CA PHE A 111 13.37 9.07 -9.87
C PHE A 111 13.43 10.11 -8.74
N GLY A 112 14.31 9.89 -7.76
CA GLY A 112 14.50 10.79 -6.62
C GLY A 112 13.51 10.55 -5.48
N ARG A 113 13.98 10.86 -4.26
CA ARG A 113 13.25 10.56 -3.02
C ARG A 113 11.93 11.30 -2.91
N ARG A 114 11.93 12.61 -3.21
CA ARG A 114 10.75 13.47 -3.12
C ARG A 114 9.60 12.95 -3.98
N ARG A 115 9.87 12.56 -5.23
CA ARG A 115 8.84 12.05 -6.15
C ARG A 115 8.24 10.72 -5.68
N VAL A 116 9.08 9.80 -5.20
CA VAL A 116 8.62 8.52 -4.61
C VAL A 116 7.75 8.78 -3.39
N GLN A 117 8.17 9.67 -2.49
CA GLN A 117 7.39 10.03 -1.31
C GLN A 117 6.04 10.67 -1.68
N ALA A 118 6.01 11.57 -2.67
CA ALA A 118 4.76 12.20 -3.10
C ALA A 118 3.76 11.18 -3.67
N ALA A 119 4.25 10.18 -4.41
CA ALA A 119 3.42 9.09 -4.92
C ALA A 119 2.86 8.22 -3.77
N LEU A 120 3.69 7.86 -2.77
CA LEU A 120 3.22 7.12 -1.60
C LEU A 120 2.20 7.91 -0.77
N LEU A 121 2.40 9.23 -0.62
CA LEU A 121 1.43 10.12 0.02
C LEU A 121 0.08 10.09 -0.70
N THR A 122 0.08 10.05 -2.03
CA THR A 122 -1.15 9.95 -2.83
C THR A 122 -1.89 8.65 -2.52
N TYR A 123 -1.20 7.52 -2.40
CA TYR A 123 -1.80 6.25 -1.98
C TYR A 123 -2.36 6.30 -0.56
N LEU A 124 -1.68 6.95 0.38
CA LEU A 124 -2.20 7.14 1.73
C LEU A 124 -3.53 7.94 1.73
N GLN A 125 -3.61 8.98 0.91
CA GLN A 125 -4.79 9.87 0.88
C GLN A 125 -5.97 9.28 0.11
N THR A 126 -5.70 8.56 -0.99
CA THR A 126 -6.74 8.21 -1.99
C THR A 126 -6.92 6.71 -2.21
N GLY A 127 -5.98 5.89 -1.74
CA GLY A 127 -6.02 4.44 -1.93
C GLY A 127 -7.07 3.75 -1.06
N THR A 128 -7.32 2.48 -1.38
CA THR A 128 -8.05 1.55 -0.51
C THR A 128 -7.27 1.30 0.79
N ASP A 129 -7.92 0.78 1.84
CA ASP A 129 -7.22 0.51 3.12
C ASP A 129 -5.99 -0.40 2.96
N ARG A 130 -6.04 -1.36 2.04
CA ARG A 130 -4.87 -2.19 1.70
C ARG A 130 -3.73 -1.38 1.09
N GLU A 131 -4.04 -0.46 0.19
CA GLU A 131 -3.04 0.40 -0.45
C GLU A 131 -2.51 1.45 0.54
N ARG A 132 -3.33 1.96 1.44
CA ARG A 132 -2.91 2.85 2.54
C ARG A 132 -1.93 2.16 3.47
N ALA A 133 -2.27 0.96 3.95
CA ALA A 133 -1.36 0.18 4.78
C ALA A 133 -0.06 -0.18 4.01
N GLY A 134 -0.21 -0.53 2.73
CA GLY A 134 0.91 -0.79 1.81
C GLY A 134 1.85 0.41 1.62
N SER A 135 1.29 1.61 1.43
CA SER A 135 2.06 2.83 1.24
C SER A 135 2.83 3.21 2.50
N VAL A 136 2.26 2.99 3.69
CA VAL A 136 2.94 3.20 4.97
C VAL A 136 4.12 2.24 5.15
N ARG A 137 3.93 0.95 4.83
CA ARG A 137 5.02 -0.04 4.83
C ARG A 137 6.12 0.35 3.85
N ALA A 138 5.78 0.88 2.67
CA ALA A 138 6.76 1.33 1.68
C ALA A 138 7.48 2.61 2.11
N TRP A 139 6.76 3.54 2.75
CA TRP A 139 7.27 4.82 3.22
C TRP A 139 8.44 4.66 4.19
N TYR A 140 8.39 3.66 5.08
CA TYR A 140 9.48 3.35 6.01
C TYR A 140 10.86 3.29 5.34
N TRP A 141 10.95 2.66 4.17
CA TRP A 141 12.21 2.52 3.43
C TRP A 141 12.68 3.82 2.77
N THR A 142 11.80 4.82 2.65
CA THR A 142 12.16 6.15 2.15
C THR A 142 12.92 6.99 3.17
N GLY A 143 13.05 6.54 4.43
CA GLY A 143 13.88 7.20 5.44
C GLY A 143 15.32 6.67 5.50
N TYR A 144 15.60 5.50 4.90
CA TYR A 144 16.90 4.85 5.03
C TYR A 144 17.95 5.43 4.05
N PRO A 145 19.23 5.52 4.49
CA PRO A 145 20.35 5.72 3.58
C PRO A 145 20.38 4.57 2.57
N LEU A 146 20.37 4.89 1.28
CA LEU A 146 20.32 3.88 0.23
C LEU A 146 21.70 3.22 0.11
N ARG A 147 21.74 1.89 0.03
CA ARG A 147 22.99 1.13 -0.15
C ARG A 147 23.81 1.59 -1.38
N GLN A 148 23.15 2.12 -2.40
CA GLN A 148 23.78 2.53 -3.65
C GLN A 148 24.17 4.02 -3.71
N GLN A 149 23.66 4.88 -2.81
CA GLN A 149 24.15 6.25 -2.71
C GLN A 149 25.62 6.29 -2.27
N HIS A 150 26.04 5.31 -1.45
CA HIS A 150 27.45 5.14 -1.07
C HIS A 150 28.36 4.59 -2.18
N LEU A 151 27.79 4.01 -3.26
CA LEU A 151 28.55 3.46 -4.39
C LEU A 151 28.62 4.42 -5.59
N ARG A 152 27.80 5.49 -5.60
CA ARG A 152 28.06 6.64 -6.47
C ARG A 152 29.26 7.39 -5.88
N VAL A 153 30.46 7.00 -6.31
CA VAL A 153 31.71 7.73 -6.03
C VAL A 153 31.44 9.22 -6.35
N GLY A 154 31.37 10.05 -5.31
CA GLY A 154 31.24 11.50 -5.44
C GLY A 154 29.99 12.17 -4.87
N THR A 155 28.98 11.47 -4.34
CA THR A 155 27.85 12.17 -3.70
C THR A 155 28.30 12.88 -2.43
N SER A 156 28.30 14.21 -2.47
CA SER A 156 28.78 15.05 -1.36
C SER A 156 27.76 15.11 -0.23
N VAL A 157 28.23 15.43 0.98
CA VAL A 157 27.36 15.69 2.15
C VAL A 157 26.37 16.84 1.87
N ALA A 158 26.78 17.82 1.06
CA ALA A 158 25.92 18.92 0.63
C ALA A 158 24.75 18.40 -0.23
N GLU A 159 25.00 17.55 -1.22
CA GLU A 159 23.94 16.96 -2.06
C GLU A 159 22.98 16.07 -1.26
N MET A 160 23.49 15.33 -0.27
CA MET A 160 22.63 14.60 0.67
C MET A 160 21.75 15.54 1.51
N GLY A 161 22.29 16.69 1.92
CA GLY A 161 21.55 17.75 2.62
C GLY A 161 20.47 18.39 1.75
N PHE A 162 20.77 18.72 0.49
CA PHE A 162 19.80 19.29 -0.45
C PHE A 162 18.65 18.32 -0.75
N ALA A 163 18.94 17.04 -1.01
CA ALA A 163 17.90 16.04 -1.23
C ALA A 163 17.00 15.81 0.01
N ALA A 164 17.56 15.96 1.21
CA ALA A 164 16.79 15.93 2.45
C ALA A 164 15.92 17.18 2.63
N ASP A 165 16.39 18.34 2.19
CA ASP A 165 15.65 19.60 2.23
C ASP A 165 14.50 19.63 1.20
N GLU A 166 14.74 19.13 -0.02
CA GLU A 166 13.73 19.02 -1.08
C GLU A 166 12.53 18.15 -0.69
N ALA A 167 12.74 17.14 0.15
CA ALA A 167 11.69 16.23 0.58
C ALA A 167 10.91 16.71 1.82
N ARG A 168 11.35 17.80 2.46
CA ARG A 168 10.80 18.24 3.77
C ARG A 168 9.30 18.55 3.68
N ASP A 169 8.86 19.18 2.61
CA ASP A 169 7.45 19.52 2.38
C ASP A 169 6.57 18.26 2.31
N VAL A 170 7.00 17.25 1.56
CA VAL A 170 6.29 15.97 1.44
C VAL A 170 6.30 15.19 2.75
N VAL A 171 7.41 15.23 3.51
CA VAL A 171 7.50 14.60 4.84
C VAL A 171 6.54 15.25 5.84
N THR A 172 6.41 16.58 5.82
CA THR A 172 5.43 17.30 6.65
C THR A 172 4.01 16.88 6.26
N ALA A 173 3.67 16.94 4.96
CA ALA A 173 2.36 16.53 4.47
C ALA A 173 2.04 15.06 4.82
N TRP A 174 3.02 14.17 4.75
CA TRP A 174 2.88 12.77 5.16
C TRP A 174 2.55 12.61 6.63
N ARG A 175 3.24 13.34 7.52
CA ARG A 175 2.97 13.28 8.98
C ARG A 175 1.53 13.70 9.27
N GLU A 176 1.11 14.81 8.67
CA GLU A 176 -0.24 15.30 8.88
C GLU A 176 -1.31 14.36 8.29
N ALA A 177 -1.08 13.84 7.08
CA ALA A 177 -1.99 12.88 6.46
C ALA A 177 -2.08 11.59 7.27
N SER A 178 -0.96 11.09 7.79
CA SER A 178 -0.92 9.88 8.62
C SER A 178 -1.68 10.07 9.93
N LEU A 179 -1.54 11.24 10.58
CA LEU A 179 -2.28 11.55 11.82
C LEU A 179 -3.80 11.59 11.55
N ARG A 180 -4.21 12.28 10.48
CA ARG A 180 -5.62 12.36 10.09
C ARG A 180 -6.18 10.98 9.73
N GLU A 181 -5.42 10.20 8.97
CA GLU A 181 -5.83 8.86 8.55
C GLU A 181 -5.96 7.90 9.75
N PHE A 182 -5.02 7.93 10.70
CA PHE A 182 -5.10 7.09 11.91
C PHE A 182 -6.39 7.34 12.70
N VAL A 183 -6.80 8.60 12.82
CA VAL A 183 -8.00 8.99 13.55
C VAL A 183 -9.27 8.65 12.77
N ALA A 184 -9.29 8.92 11.46
CA ALA A 184 -10.48 8.77 10.63
C ALA A 184 -10.76 7.34 10.16
N ASN A 185 -9.73 6.50 10.07
CA ASN A 185 -9.84 5.14 9.54
C ASN A 185 -9.86 4.10 10.67
N GLU A 186 -10.86 3.23 10.67
CA GLU A 186 -11.03 2.16 11.66
C GLU A 186 -10.39 0.82 11.25
N ASP A 187 -9.87 0.72 10.02
CA ASP A 187 -9.20 -0.49 9.55
C ASP A 187 -7.98 -0.83 10.41
N LEU A 188 -7.92 -2.08 10.86
CA LEU A 188 -6.90 -2.56 11.78
C LEU A 188 -5.51 -2.56 11.15
N ASP A 189 -5.36 -2.99 9.89
CA ASP A 189 -4.04 -3.05 9.23
C ASP A 189 -3.49 -1.65 9.01
N VAL A 190 -4.35 -0.71 8.59
CA VAL A 190 -3.99 0.71 8.44
C VAL A 190 -3.48 1.28 9.76
N ARG A 191 -4.21 1.12 10.86
CA ARG A 191 -3.80 1.62 12.18
C ARG A 191 -2.50 0.98 12.67
N CYS A 192 -2.38 -0.34 12.54
CA CYS A 192 -1.18 -1.09 12.90
C CYS A 192 0.05 -0.64 12.10
N CYS A 193 -0.12 -0.28 10.82
CA CYS A 193 0.97 0.21 9.99
C CYS A 193 1.37 1.65 10.30
N ILE A 194 0.41 2.55 10.55
CA ILE A 194 0.68 3.98 10.79
C ILE A 194 1.34 4.21 12.15
N LEU A 195 0.79 3.61 13.22
CA LEU A 195 1.16 3.92 14.60
C LEU A 195 2.68 3.78 14.90
N PRO A 196 3.42 2.79 14.36
CA PRO A 196 4.86 2.69 14.55
C PRO A 196 5.69 3.87 14.02
N GLY A 197 5.18 4.63 13.06
CA GLY A 197 5.87 5.77 12.44
C GLY A 197 5.24 7.12 12.76
N LEU A 198 4.17 7.16 13.56
CA LEU A 198 3.40 8.36 13.87
C LEU A 198 3.97 9.04 15.13
N PRO A 199 4.52 10.27 15.03
CA PRO A 199 4.87 11.04 16.22
C PRO A 199 3.60 11.31 17.05
N LEU A 200 3.63 11.01 18.35
CA LEU A 200 2.52 11.28 19.28
C LEU A 200 2.86 12.36 20.29
N LYS A 201 3.64 13.36 19.85
CA LYS A 201 3.97 14.57 20.59
C LYS A 201 3.32 15.78 19.91
N PRO A 202 2.46 16.55 20.59
CA PRO A 202 1.81 17.73 20.01
C PRO A 202 2.78 18.73 19.37
N GLU A 203 3.99 18.84 19.89
CA GLU A 203 5.03 19.76 19.39
C GLU A 203 5.57 19.36 18.01
N SER A 204 5.32 18.12 17.56
CA SER A 204 5.69 17.64 16.23
C SER A 204 4.76 18.13 15.11
N TYR A 205 3.66 18.83 15.48
CA TYR A 205 2.60 19.25 14.56
C TYR A 205 2.27 20.73 14.70
N PRO A 206 1.70 21.35 13.64
CA PRO A 206 1.19 22.70 13.72
C PRO A 206 0.03 22.81 14.73
N PRO A 207 -0.21 24.00 15.34
CA PRO A 207 -1.15 24.18 16.45
C PRO A 207 -2.55 23.58 16.22
N GLU A 208 -3.07 23.71 15.00
CA GLU A 208 -4.40 23.22 14.58
C GLU A 208 -4.54 21.70 14.63
N LEU A 209 -3.43 20.95 14.63
CA LEU A 209 -3.42 19.48 14.68
C LEU A 209 -3.11 18.91 16.06
N ARG A 210 -2.75 19.74 17.04
CA ARG A 210 -2.35 19.27 18.37
C ARG A 210 -3.45 18.50 19.09
N ALA A 211 -4.69 19.00 19.03
CA ALA A 211 -5.84 18.29 19.60
C ALA A 211 -6.12 16.94 18.90
N LEU A 212 -5.72 16.80 17.63
CA LEU A 212 -5.85 15.54 16.90
C LEU A 212 -4.85 14.49 17.39
N VAL A 213 -3.69 14.91 17.92
CA VAL A 213 -2.74 14.02 18.58
C VAL A 213 -3.35 13.40 19.84
N ASP A 214 -3.99 14.22 20.69
CA ASP A 214 -4.67 13.73 21.89
C ASP A 214 -5.79 12.73 21.54
N THR A 215 -6.51 13.02 20.45
CA THR A 215 -7.54 12.12 19.90
C THR A 215 -6.93 10.80 19.45
N ALA A 216 -5.83 10.82 18.70
CA ALA A 216 -5.13 9.62 18.26
C ALA A 216 -4.65 8.77 19.45
N VAL A 217 -4.09 9.40 20.49
CA VAL A 217 -3.66 8.70 21.72
C VAL A 217 -4.85 8.06 22.42
N ALA A 218 -5.97 8.77 22.56
CA ALA A 218 -7.18 8.24 23.18
C ALA A 218 -7.75 7.03 22.41
N ILE A 219 -7.81 7.12 21.08
CA ILE A 219 -8.22 6.01 20.20
C ILE A 219 -7.33 4.79 20.41
N ALA A 220 -6.01 4.97 20.38
CA ALA A 220 -5.08 3.86 20.50
C ALA A 220 -5.12 3.20 21.89
N ARG A 221 -5.23 3.97 22.97
CA ARG A 221 -5.33 3.45 24.35
C ARG A 221 -6.60 2.66 24.61
N SER A 222 -7.70 3.06 23.99
CA SER A 222 -9.01 2.40 24.11
C SER A 222 -9.26 1.34 23.04
N HIS A 223 -8.30 1.09 22.14
CA HIS A 223 -8.46 0.18 21.01
C HIS A 223 -8.69 -1.26 21.49
N PRO A 224 -9.55 -2.07 20.85
CA PRO A 224 -9.76 -3.48 21.22
C PRO A 224 -8.54 -4.37 20.94
N ASP A 225 -7.71 -4.01 19.96
CA ASP A 225 -6.46 -4.71 19.63
C ASP A 225 -5.34 -4.41 20.63
N GLU A 226 -4.68 -5.46 21.14
CA GLU A 226 -3.62 -5.36 22.14
C GLU A 226 -2.34 -4.73 21.61
N TYR A 227 -1.95 -5.05 20.37
CA TYR A 227 -0.74 -4.49 19.76
C TYR A 227 -0.84 -2.97 19.66
N ILE A 228 -2.00 -2.43 19.26
CA ILE A 228 -2.21 -0.97 19.20
C ILE A 228 -2.08 -0.33 20.59
N ARG A 229 -2.68 -0.93 21.63
CA ARG A 229 -2.60 -0.41 23.01
C ARG A 229 -1.17 -0.41 23.56
N GLU A 230 -0.40 -1.45 23.28
CA GLU A 230 1.00 -1.51 23.71
C GLU A 230 1.87 -0.53 22.92
N ARG A 231 1.65 -0.45 21.60
CA ARG A 231 2.47 0.36 20.71
C ARG A 231 2.31 1.86 20.96
N VAL A 232 1.12 2.33 21.36
CA VAL A 232 0.92 3.75 21.70
C VAL A 232 1.76 4.16 22.89
N GLU A 233 1.89 3.34 23.94
CA GLU A 233 2.70 3.71 25.11
C GLU A 233 4.19 3.85 24.73
N VAL A 234 4.69 3.02 23.82
CA VAL A 234 6.05 3.20 23.26
C VAL A 234 6.17 4.57 22.58
N GLN A 235 5.19 4.98 21.77
CA GLN A 235 5.27 6.23 21.01
C GLN A 235 5.11 7.49 21.84
N VAL A 236 4.33 7.44 22.92
CA VAL A 236 4.11 8.61 23.79
C VAL A 236 5.33 8.87 24.70
N HIS A 237 6.10 7.82 25.00
CA HIS A 237 7.29 7.91 25.87
C HIS A 237 8.62 8.14 25.13
N HIS A 238 8.68 7.92 23.81
CA HIS A 238 9.86 8.14 22.98
C HIS A 238 9.83 9.47 22.24
#